data_AF-A0A959A513-F1
#
_entry.id   AF-A0A959A513-F1
#
_cell.length_a   1.000
_cell.length_b   1.000
_cell.length_c   1.000
_cell.angle_alpha   90.00
_cell.angle_beta   90.00
_cell.angle_gamma   90.00
#
_symmetry.space_group_name_H-M   'P 1'
#
loop_
_entity.id
_entity.type
_entity.pdbx_description
1 polymer ?
#
loop_
_entity_poly.entity_id
_entity_poly.type
_entity_poly.pdbx_seq_one_letter_code
_entity_poly.pdbx_strand_id
1 'polypeptide(L)'
;MRRAVILLGILLVGFGSHAQKVKYKDLYVLLRARNYEDASGFLVSFLGEEPDHPNANYQMGLMLEYKLQELDLLKQTEAIIQRADSAVLYFNKSHSLIDDKEVKKHDDDYYELFKRRNLRSGKFEVILSDVQLDIEKRVESLNNLKKEVNGVKGRFDKATEFYHSCQQNYSDLKERYTDELTLALGATDNTLIILQNITTSYDSAIFNLKAYVSARKAFEAENYVDIVFVSNQIEDFSDTPKKEPDFYSRKIGLYNFATWSINQQSQVKSKAEFLSNLMKFDESLDKMSEDIVKDSVDLSSQIFGMITSPVLKELKLVDYDSWLMSFFQYKIGQLNLKSAWMGWYTAVADTLDVGAKLEYVKKIRSQYEGVVKLEKGLGEPDEALLTKRYHTFTDARLGGIEGVKNYITKQKGIVVEEENALNSLDSLLLERDKWAQWKQDSISVTPGKIDAYNYTIYSDSLTNPREVAIGGIHQGDSRQFFFGKVPSSRILDTLYFADVPKLLNSDQAESLHVEPLKLTNGQYLLTYTLAEDSGKKNAVLLLAGVEQGIAWVKEEKELESSAKVEEVDGKISIVQDGKDPIIYNLDGTKM
;
A
#
# COMPACT_ATOMS: atom_id res chain seq x y z
N MET A 1 -51.64 -4.12 -85.71
CA MET A 1 -52.40 -3.28 -84.74
C MET A 1 -53.72 -3.89 -84.24
N ARG A 2 -54.49 -4.67 -85.02
CA ARG A 2 -55.80 -5.21 -84.56
C ARG A 2 -55.74 -6.30 -83.46
N ARG A 3 -54.60 -6.95 -83.21
CA ARG A 3 -54.43 -7.94 -82.12
C ARG A 3 -54.07 -7.34 -80.76
N ALA A 4 -53.58 -6.09 -80.72
CA ALA A 4 -53.24 -5.40 -79.47
C ALA A 4 -54.47 -4.79 -78.76
N VAL A 5 -55.54 -4.50 -79.51
CA VAL A 5 -56.77 -3.90 -78.96
C VAL A 5 -57.66 -4.95 -78.25
N ILE A 6 -57.59 -6.21 -78.67
CA ILE A 6 -58.39 -7.30 -78.06
C ILE A 6 -57.79 -7.74 -76.71
N LEU A 7 -56.47 -7.66 -76.55
CA LEU A 7 -55.79 -7.95 -75.28
C LEU A 7 -55.98 -6.86 -74.21
N LEU A 8 -56.20 -5.60 -74.61
CA LEU A 8 -56.51 -4.49 -73.70
C LEU A 8 -57.98 -4.54 -73.22
N GLY A 9 -58.89 -5.09 -74.03
CA GLY A 9 -60.31 -5.25 -73.66
C GLY A 9 -60.58 -6.37 -72.66
N ILE A 10 -59.76 -7.43 -72.63
CA ILE A 10 -59.89 -8.55 -71.68
C ILE A 10 -59.22 -8.21 -70.33
N LEU A 11 -58.28 -7.26 -70.30
CA LEU A 11 -57.64 -6.80 -69.06
C LEU A 11 -58.52 -5.84 -68.23
N LEU A 12 -59.57 -5.26 -68.82
CA LEU A 12 -60.49 -4.32 -68.16
C LEU A 12 -61.75 -4.99 -67.55
N VAL A 13 -61.92 -6.30 -67.73
CA VAL A 13 -62.98 -7.10 -67.06
C VAL A 13 -62.45 -7.73 -65.76
N GLY A 14 -61.21 -7.43 -65.38
CA GLY A 14 -60.62 -7.87 -64.13
C GLY A 14 -61.21 -7.13 -62.92
N PHE A 15 -61.94 -7.89 -62.10
CA PHE A 15 -62.08 -7.67 -60.66
C PHE A 15 -63.01 -6.55 -60.19
N GLY A 16 -64.16 -6.39 -60.83
CA GLY A 16 -65.37 -5.99 -60.09
C GLY A 16 -65.85 -7.12 -59.18
N SER A 17 -65.02 -7.59 -58.25
CA SER A 17 -65.49 -8.41 -57.13
C SER A 17 -66.42 -7.52 -56.34
N HIS A 18 -67.70 -7.56 -56.69
CA HIS A 18 -68.74 -7.04 -55.83
C HIS A 18 -68.69 -7.97 -54.62
N ALA A 19 -67.98 -7.52 -53.58
CA ALA A 19 -67.91 -8.19 -52.30
C ALA A 19 -69.35 -8.52 -51.92
N GLN A 20 -69.70 -9.80 -52.01
CA GLN A 20 -71.04 -10.26 -51.78
C GLN A 20 -71.35 -9.91 -50.33
N LYS A 21 -72.31 -8.99 -50.11
CA LYS A 21 -72.65 -8.49 -48.78
C LYS A 21 -72.79 -9.68 -47.82
N VAL A 22 -71.86 -9.79 -46.89
CA VAL A 22 -71.77 -10.95 -45.99
C VAL A 22 -72.98 -10.89 -45.08
N LYS A 23 -73.86 -11.90 -45.17
CA LYS A 23 -74.99 -11.98 -44.25
C LYS A 23 -74.49 -12.46 -42.90
N TYR A 24 -74.85 -11.74 -41.84
CA TYR A 24 -74.43 -12.09 -40.48
C TYR A 24 -74.82 -13.52 -40.09
N LYS A 25 -75.98 -14.01 -40.55
CA LYS A 25 -76.45 -15.37 -40.26
C LYS A 25 -75.47 -16.45 -40.75
N ASP A 26 -74.88 -16.27 -41.94
CA ASP A 26 -73.93 -17.22 -42.51
C ASP A 26 -72.58 -17.15 -41.77
N LEU A 27 -72.17 -15.93 -41.39
CA LEU A 27 -70.99 -15.69 -40.56
C LEU A 27 -71.13 -16.28 -39.15
N TYR A 28 -72.30 -16.17 -38.53
CA TYR A 28 -72.54 -16.62 -37.15
C TYR A 28 -72.35 -18.13 -37.00
N VAL A 29 -72.58 -18.92 -38.05
CA VAL A 29 -72.29 -20.37 -38.05
C VAL A 29 -70.81 -20.63 -37.75
N LEU A 30 -69.91 -19.86 -38.37
CA LEU A 30 -68.47 -19.97 -38.13
C LEU A 30 -68.07 -19.51 -36.73
N LEU A 31 -68.66 -18.40 -36.27
CA LEU A 31 -68.39 -17.83 -34.93
C LEU A 31 -68.87 -18.76 -33.82
N ARG A 32 -70.06 -19.35 -33.96
CA ARG A 32 -70.60 -20.35 -33.03
C ARG A 32 -69.73 -21.59 -32.96
N ALA A 33 -69.15 -22.01 -34.09
CA ALA A 33 -68.20 -23.12 -34.15
C ALA A 33 -66.80 -22.75 -33.61
N ARG A 34 -66.58 -21.50 -33.16
CA ARG A 34 -65.28 -20.95 -32.76
C ARG A 34 -64.19 -21.07 -33.85
N ASN A 35 -64.59 -21.14 -35.11
CA ASN A 35 -63.65 -21.13 -36.23
C ASN A 35 -63.22 -19.69 -36.54
N TYR A 36 -62.47 -19.11 -35.59
CA TYR A 36 -62.07 -17.71 -35.61
C TYR A 36 -61.02 -17.38 -36.67
N GLU A 37 -60.22 -18.37 -37.09
CA GLU A 37 -59.28 -18.24 -38.20
C GLU A 37 -60.04 -17.80 -39.47
N ASP A 38 -61.01 -18.61 -39.88
CA ASP A 38 -61.80 -18.34 -41.09
C ASP A 38 -62.80 -17.18 -40.91
N ALA A 39 -63.37 -17.01 -39.71
CA ALA A 39 -64.40 -16.01 -39.47
C ALA A 39 -63.86 -14.57 -39.36
N SER A 40 -62.58 -14.38 -39.01
CA SER A 40 -62.06 -13.07 -38.61
C SER A 40 -62.17 -12.01 -39.71
N GLY A 41 -61.77 -12.32 -40.95
CA GLY A 41 -61.84 -11.39 -42.07
C GLY A 41 -63.26 -10.99 -42.43
N PHE A 42 -64.19 -11.95 -42.37
CA PHE A 42 -65.62 -11.71 -42.62
C PHE A 42 -66.25 -10.84 -41.52
N LEU A 43 -65.91 -11.08 -40.25
CA LEU A 43 -66.44 -10.33 -39.13
C LEU A 43 -65.95 -8.87 -39.11
N VAL A 44 -64.67 -8.63 -39.43
CA VAL A 44 -64.14 -7.27 -39.58
C VAL A 44 -64.84 -6.54 -40.73
N SER A 45 -64.99 -7.20 -41.89
CA SER A 45 -65.68 -6.62 -43.05
C SER A 45 -67.14 -6.28 -42.73
N PHE A 46 -67.83 -7.19 -42.04
CA PHE A 46 -69.22 -7.01 -41.62
C PHE A 46 -69.40 -5.82 -40.67
N LEU A 47 -68.55 -5.69 -39.65
CA LEU A 47 -68.59 -4.54 -38.73
C LEU A 47 -68.14 -3.23 -39.39
N GLY A 48 -67.42 -3.29 -40.52
CA GLY A 48 -67.15 -2.12 -41.36
C GLY A 48 -68.40 -1.58 -42.05
N GLU A 49 -69.33 -2.46 -42.43
CA GLU A 49 -70.61 -2.08 -43.04
C GLU A 49 -71.70 -1.80 -41.99
N GLU A 50 -71.77 -2.60 -40.93
CA GLU A 50 -72.79 -2.54 -39.88
C GLU A 50 -72.13 -2.42 -38.48
N PRO A 51 -71.52 -1.24 -38.17
CA PRO A 51 -70.71 -1.07 -36.97
C PRO A 51 -71.49 -1.21 -35.66
N ASP A 52 -72.80 -0.99 -35.69
CA ASP A 52 -73.69 -1.01 -34.52
C ASP A 52 -74.51 -2.31 -34.42
N HIS A 53 -74.06 -3.39 -35.06
CA HIS A 53 -74.71 -4.69 -34.92
C HIS A 53 -74.38 -5.31 -33.55
N PRO A 54 -75.37 -5.58 -32.66
CA PRO A 54 -75.12 -5.92 -31.25
C PRO A 54 -74.31 -7.23 -31.09
N ASN A 55 -74.81 -8.34 -31.60
CA ASN A 55 -74.14 -9.64 -31.46
C ASN A 55 -72.79 -9.72 -32.21
N ALA A 56 -72.62 -9.03 -33.34
CA ALA A 56 -71.35 -9.02 -34.06
C ALA A 56 -70.24 -8.36 -33.24
N ASN A 57 -70.55 -7.27 -32.52
CA ASN A 57 -69.62 -6.66 -31.57
C ASN A 57 -69.30 -7.62 -30.41
N TYR A 58 -70.29 -8.34 -29.87
CA TYR A 58 -70.05 -9.37 -28.84
C TYR A 58 -69.10 -10.48 -29.33
N GLN A 59 -69.35 -11.01 -30.54
CA GLN A 59 -68.51 -12.06 -31.12
C GLN A 59 -67.09 -11.57 -31.45
N MET A 60 -66.93 -10.30 -31.83
CA MET A 60 -65.60 -9.69 -32.01
C MET A 60 -64.83 -9.65 -30.69
N GLY A 61 -65.50 -9.29 -29.58
CA GLY A 61 -64.94 -9.37 -28.23
C GLY A 61 -64.44 -10.78 -27.89
N LEU A 62 -65.29 -11.81 -28.11
CA LEU A 62 -64.94 -13.22 -27.88
C LEU A 62 -63.77 -13.70 -28.74
N MET A 63 -63.74 -13.32 -30.02
CA MET A 63 -62.65 -13.69 -30.92
C MET A 63 -61.32 -13.06 -30.48
N LEU A 64 -61.34 -11.80 -30.08
CA LEU A 64 -60.14 -11.13 -29.56
C LEU A 64 -59.67 -11.76 -28.26
N GLU A 65 -60.60 -12.10 -27.35
CA GLU A 65 -60.30 -12.84 -26.11
C GLU A 65 -59.66 -14.21 -26.41
N TYR A 66 -60.17 -14.96 -27.39
CA TYR A 66 -59.57 -16.22 -27.83
C TYR A 66 -58.13 -16.03 -28.34
N LYS A 67 -57.92 -15.04 -29.23
CA LYS A 67 -56.59 -14.75 -29.78
C LYS A 67 -55.60 -14.20 -28.76
N LEU A 68 -56.03 -13.80 -27.56
CA LEU A 68 -55.11 -13.43 -26.46
C LEU A 68 -54.39 -14.66 -25.91
N GLN A 69 -55.05 -15.82 -25.88
CA GLN A 69 -54.52 -17.05 -25.28
C GLN A 69 -53.34 -17.64 -26.07
N GLU A 70 -53.17 -17.22 -27.33
CA GLU A 70 -52.09 -17.65 -28.22
C GLU A 70 -50.82 -16.79 -28.08
N LEU A 71 -50.90 -15.66 -27.38
CA LEU A 71 -49.79 -14.71 -27.27
C LEU A 71 -48.84 -15.08 -26.12
N ASP A 72 -47.53 -14.92 -26.36
CA ASP A 72 -46.52 -15.10 -25.33
C ASP A 72 -46.53 -13.90 -24.37
N LEU A 73 -46.77 -14.18 -23.08
CA LEU A 73 -46.92 -13.17 -22.03
C LEU A 73 -45.75 -12.18 -21.94
N LEU A 74 -44.52 -12.65 -22.20
CA LEU A 74 -43.31 -11.84 -22.12
C LEU A 74 -42.98 -11.14 -23.44
N LYS A 75 -43.04 -11.88 -24.55
CA LYS A 75 -42.58 -11.36 -25.85
C LYS A 75 -43.62 -10.44 -26.49
N GLN A 76 -44.89 -10.62 -26.13
CA GLN A 76 -46.02 -9.97 -26.77
C GLN A 76 -46.92 -9.24 -25.76
N THR A 77 -46.36 -8.78 -24.65
CA THR A 77 -47.08 -8.03 -23.58
C THR A 77 -47.93 -6.88 -24.15
N GLU A 78 -47.35 -6.06 -25.02
CA GLU A 78 -48.05 -4.92 -25.62
C GLU A 78 -49.22 -5.38 -26.52
N ALA A 79 -49.02 -6.45 -27.30
CA ALA A 79 -50.07 -7.01 -28.12
C ALA A 79 -51.22 -7.60 -27.29
N ILE A 80 -50.92 -8.19 -26.12
CA ILE A 80 -51.92 -8.66 -25.17
C ILE A 80 -52.75 -7.49 -24.64
N ILE A 81 -52.10 -6.39 -24.22
CA ILE A 81 -52.78 -5.21 -23.69
C ILE A 81 -53.68 -4.58 -24.76
N GLN A 82 -53.15 -4.34 -25.97
CA GLN A 82 -53.89 -3.74 -27.07
C GLN A 82 -55.10 -4.58 -27.50
N ARG A 83 -54.92 -5.91 -27.56
CA ARG A 83 -56.01 -6.82 -27.93
C ARG A 83 -57.05 -6.93 -26.82
N ALA A 84 -56.65 -6.87 -25.55
CA ALA A 84 -57.57 -6.79 -24.41
C ALA A 84 -58.36 -5.47 -24.41
N ASP A 85 -57.73 -4.33 -24.68
CA ASP A 85 -58.40 -3.03 -24.82
C ASP A 85 -59.40 -3.03 -25.98
N SER A 86 -59.02 -3.64 -27.11
CA SER A 86 -59.91 -3.81 -28.26
C SER A 86 -61.11 -4.69 -27.89
N ALA A 87 -60.89 -5.82 -27.20
CA ALA A 87 -61.98 -6.69 -26.75
C ALA A 87 -62.94 -5.97 -25.80
N VAL A 88 -62.42 -5.20 -24.83
CA VAL A 88 -63.22 -4.36 -23.92
C VAL A 88 -64.04 -3.33 -24.69
N LEU A 89 -63.46 -2.67 -25.70
CA LEU A 89 -64.18 -1.72 -26.56
C LEU A 89 -65.39 -2.38 -27.23
N TYR A 90 -65.19 -3.54 -27.86
CA TYR A 90 -66.26 -4.27 -28.55
C TYR A 90 -67.33 -4.81 -27.57
N PHE A 91 -66.91 -5.29 -26.40
CA PHE A 91 -67.83 -5.71 -25.35
C PHE A 91 -68.69 -4.55 -24.82
N ASN A 92 -68.09 -3.40 -24.52
CA ASN A 92 -68.83 -2.21 -24.07
C ASN A 92 -69.79 -1.70 -25.16
N LYS A 93 -69.36 -1.74 -26.43
CA LYS A 93 -70.21 -1.39 -27.56
C LYS A 93 -71.41 -2.33 -27.65
N SER A 94 -71.18 -3.64 -27.58
CA SER A 94 -72.24 -4.64 -27.54
C SER A 94 -73.18 -4.42 -26.35
N HIS A 95 -72.65 -4.17 -25.15
CA HIS A 95 -73.45 -3.93 -23.95
C HIS A 95 -74.43 -2.76 -24.12
N SER A 96 -74.00 -1.68 -24.78
CA SER A 96 -74.84 -0.50 -25.03
C SER A 96 -75.93 -0.71 -26.09
N LEU A 97 -75.77 -1.71 -26.97
CA LEU A 97 -76.64 -1.96 -28.11
C LEU A 97 -77.63 -3.11 -27.86
N ILE A 98 -77.36 -4.01 -26.91
CA ILE A 98 -78.25 -5.11 -26.55
C ILE A 98 -79.34 -4.58 -25.62
N ASP A 99 -80.59 -4.60 -26.10
CA ASP A 99 -81.79 -4.30 -25.33
C ASP A 99 -82.75 -5.50 -25.25
N ASP A 100 -83.82 -5.39 -24.46
CA ASP A 100 -84.82 -6.45 -24.31
C ASP A 100 -85.50 -6.83 -25.64
N LYS A 101 -85.58 -5.90 -26.60
CA LYS A 101 -86.22 -6.16 -27.90
C LYS A 101 -85.31 -7.02 -28.76
N GLU A 102 -84.02 -6.71 -28.79
CA GLU A 102 -83.02 -7.44 -29.52
C GLU A 102 -82.87 -8.88 -28.99
N VAL A 103 -82.80 -9.02 -27.66
CA VAL A 103 -82.72 -10.35 -27.03
C VAL A 103 -83.95 -11.20 -27.38
N LYS A 104 -85.17 -10.67 -27.27
CA LYS A 104 -86.40 -11.42 -27.61
C LYS A 104 -86.55 -11.75 -29.08
N LYS A 105 -85.95 -10.94 -29.97
CA LYS A 105 -86.02 -11.17 -31.42
C LYS A 105 -85.05 -12.27 -31.87
N HIS A 106 -83.97 -12.48 -31.12
CA HIS A 106 -82.86 -13.36 -31.50
C HIS A 106 -82.49 -14.37 -30.39
N ASP A 107 -83.42 -14.68 -29.49
CA ASP A 107 -83.23 -15.58 -28.34
C ASP A 107 -82.92 -17.02 -28.78
N ASP A 108 -83.56 -17.47 -29.86
CA ASP A 108 -83.39 -18.80 -30.44
C ASP A 108 -82.12 -18.97 -31.30
N ASP A 109 -81.53 -17.87 -31.78
CA ASP A 109 -80.41 -17.90 -32.72
C ASP A 109 -79.08 -17.49 -32.05
N TYR A 110 -78.98 -16.24 -31.61
CA TYR A 110 -77.71 -15.60 -31.27
C TYR A 110 -77.33 -15.72 -29.79
N TYR A 111 -78.35 -15.75 -28.94
CA TYR A 111 -78.20 -15.75 -27.48
C TYR A 111 -78.53 -17.11 -26.85
N GLU A 112 -78.51 -18.18 -27.66
CA GLU A 112 -78.85 -19.55 -27.23
C GLU A 112 -78.04 -20.00 -26.00
N LEU A 113 -76.77 -19.57 -25.90
CA LEU A 113 -75.87 -19.85 -24.77
C LEU A 113 -76.38 -19.35 -23.42
N PHE A 114 -77.30 -18.38 -23.41
CA PHE A 114 -77.86 -17.76 -22.21
C PHE A 114 -79.26 -18.27 -21.88
N LYS A 115 -79.79 -19.24 -22.64
CA LYS A 115 -81.12 -19.81 -22.36
C LYS A 115 -81.13 -20.50 -21.01
N ARG A 116 -82.04 -20.07 -20.14
CA ARG A 116 -82.30 -20.74 -18.87
C ARG A 116 -83.79 -20.96 -18.65
N ARG A 117 -84.13 -21.96 -17.83
CA ARG A 117 -85.52 -22.26 -17.50
C ARG A 117 -86.07 -21.21 -16.54
N ASN A 118 -87.09 -20.46 -16.96
CA ASN A 118 -87.82 -19.56 -16.08
C ASN A 118 -88.60 -20.39 -15.05
N LEU A 119 -88.34 -20.16 -13.76
CA LEU A 119 -88.94 -20.90 -12.65
C LEU A 119 -90.46 -20.69 -12.51
N ARG A 120 -90.98 -19.55 -13.01
CA ARG A 120 -92.40 -19.18 -12.91
C ARG A 120 -93.22 -19.69 -14.10
N SER A 121 -92.67 -19.66 -15.31
CA SER A 121 -93.38 -20.04 -16.55
C SER A 121 -93.04 -21.44 -17.05
N GLY A 122 -91.92 -22.00 -16.59
CA GLY A 122 -91.39 -23.29 -17.06
C GLY A 122 -90.77 -23.26 -18.47
N LYS A 123 -90.85 -22.14 -19.19
CA LYS A 123 -90.27 -21.95 -20.53
C LYS A 123 -88.78 -21.61 -20.44
N PHE A 124 -88.02 -22.01 -21.45
CA PHE A 124 -86.65 -21.54 -21.62
C PHE A 124 -86.69 -20.17 -22.27
N GLU A 125 -86.08 -19.18 -21.63
CA GLU A 125 -85.97 -17.82 -22.15
C GLU A 125 -84.57 -17.27 -21.85
N VAL A 126 -84.15 -16.30 -22.65
CA VAL A 126 -82.95 -15.51 -22.41
C VAL A 126 -83.34 -14.24 -21.66
N ILE A 127 -82.65 -13.94 -20.57
CA ILE A 127 -82.88 -12.72 -19.78
C ILE A 127 -81.75 -11.74 -20.08
N LEU A 128 -82.08 -10.49 -20.43
CA LEU A 128 -81.12 -9.43 -20.76
C LEU A 128 -80.03 -9.27 -19.68
N SER A 129 -80.43 -9.33 -18.40
CA SER A 129 -79.49 -9.21 -17.28
C SER A 129 -78.37 -10.25 -17.31
N ASP A 130 -78.62 -11.46 -17.83
CA ASP A 130 -77.59 -12.50 -17.88
C ASP A 130 -76.57 -12.21 -18.98
N VAL A 131 -77.02 -11.72 -20.13
CA VAL A 131 -76.16 -11.32 -21.25
C VAL A 131 -75.29 -10.13 -20.84
N GLN A 132 -75.90 -9.11 -20.21
CA GLN A 132 -75.18 -7.95 -19.69
C GLN A 132 -74.18 -8.35 -18.61
N LEU A 133 -74.57 -9.21 -17.66
CA LEU A 133 -73.69 -9.70 -16.60
C LEU A 133 -72.50 -10.50 -17.15
N ASP A 134 -72.68 -11.30 -18.20
CA ASP A 134 -71.56 -11.99 -18.86
C ASP A 134 -70.59 -11.00 -19.48
N ILE A 135 -71.10 -10.00 -20.21
CA ILE A 135 -70.28 -8.94 -20.80
C ILE A 135 -69.51 -8.17 -19.71
N GLU A 136 -70.17 -7.76 -18.64
CA GLU A 136 -69.55 -7.08 -17.49
C GLU A 136 -68.43 -7.92 -16.88
N LYS A 137 -68.67 -9.22 -16.65
CA LYS A 137 -67.66 -10.15 -16.12
C LYS A 137 -66.47 -10.31 -17.05
N ARG A 138 -66.68 -10.35 -18.38
CA ARG A 138 -65.60 -10.41 -19.36
C ARG A 138 -64.77 -9.14 -19.39
N VAL A 139 -65.44 -7.98 -19.35
CA VAL A 139 -64.76 -6.67 -19.26
C VAL A 139 -63.94 -6.58 -17.98
N GLU A 140 -64.49 -7.01 -16.84
CA GLU A 140 -63.77 -7.07 -15.57
C GLU A 140 -62.56 -8.03 -15.66
N SER A 141 -62.76 -9.23 -16.19
CA SER A 141 -61.70 -10.22 -16.38
C SER A 141 -60.56 -9.70 -17.25
N LEU A 142 -60.85 -9.07 -18.40
CA LEU A 142 -59.84 -8.48 -19.28
C LEU A 142 -59.11 -7.30 -18.62
N ASN A 143 -59.81 -6.47 -17.83
CA ASN A 143 -59.16 -5.39 -17.10
C ASN A 143 -58.23 -5.91 -16.01
N ASN A 144 -58.60 -6.99 -15.32
CA ASN A 144 -57.74 -7.67 -14.36
C ASN A 144 -56.54 -8.32 -15.06
N LEU A 145 -56.76 -8.96 -16.21
CA LEU A 145 -55.72 -9.53 -17.06
C LEU A 145 -54.63 -8.49 -17.39
N LYS A 146 -55.02 -7.30 -17.87
CA LYS A 146 -54.06 -6.23 -18.17
C LYS A 146 -53.23 -5.82 -16.96
N LYS A 147 -53.84 -5.73 -15.77
CA LYS A 147 -53.12 -5.39 -14.53
C LYS A 147 -52.11 -6.49 -14.17
N GLU A 148 -52.51 -7.75 -14.29
CA GLU A 148 -51.65 -8.91 -14.01
C GLU A 148 -50.48 -8.98 -15.00
N VAL A 149 -50.76 -8.88 -16.30
CA VAL A 149 -49.75 -8.87 -17.38
C VAL A 149 -48.71 -7.77 -17.15
N ASN A 150 -49.16 -6.55 -16.84
CA ASN A 150 -48.25 -5.45 -16.49
C ASN A 150 -47.44 -5.72 -15.22
N GLY A 151 -48.07 -6.31 -14.20
CA GLY A 151 -47.39 -6.72 -12.98
C GLY A 151 -46.30 -7.77 -13.22
N VAL A 152 -46.57 -8.75 -14.09
CA VAL A 152 -45.63 -9.79 -14.50
C VAL A 152 -44.45 -9.17 -15.26
N LYS A 153 -44.74 -8.32 -16.26
CA LYS A 153 -43.71 -7.62 -17.05
C LYS A 153 -42.82 -6.74 -16.17
N GLY A 154 -43.42 -5.98 -15.26
CA GLY A 154 -42.67 -5.11 -14.34
C GLY A 154 -41.73 -5.89 -13.41
N ARG A 155 -42.11 -7.10 -12.97
CA ARG A 155 -41.20 -7.99 -12.21
C ARG A 155 -40.04 -8.48 -13.07
N PHE A 156 -40.33 -8.88 -14.31
CA PHE A 156 -39.30 -9.33 -15.25
C PHE A 156 -38.28 -8.22 -15.58
N ASP A 157 -38.76 -6.99 -15.78
CA ASP A 157 -37.91 -5.85 -16.09
C ASP A 157 -36.99 -5.50 -14.92
N LYS A 158 -37.54 -5.44 -13.70
CA LYS A 158 -36.74 -5.22 -12.48
C LYS A 158 -35.70 -6.32 -12.27
N ALA A 159 -36.08 -7.57 -12.50
CA ALA A 159 -35.15 -8.68 -12.42
C ALA A 159 -33.95 -8.52 -13.36
N THR A 160 -34.22 -8.15 -14.61
CA THR A 160 -33.21 -7.95 -15.66
C THR A 160 -32.33 -6.74 -15.33
N GLU A 161 -32.93 -5.63 -14.91
CA GLU A 161 -32.24 -4.41 -14.50
C GLU A 161 -31.28 -4.65 -13.32
N PHE A 162 -31.77 -5.29 -12.24
CA PHE A 162 -30.94 -5.59 -11.08
C PHE A 162 -29.80 -6.55 -11.42
N TYR A 163 -30.03 -7.52 -12.30
CA TYR A 163 -28.97 -8.43 -12.71
C TYR A 163 -27.91 -7.74 -13.57
N HIS A 164 -28.32 -6.87 -14.51
CA HIS A 164 -27.37 -6.05 -15.28
C HIS A 164 -26.57 -5.12 -14.38
N SER A 165 -27.19 -4.52 -13.36
CA SER A 165 -26.48 -3.74 -12.33
C SER A 165 -25.41 -4.57 -11.61
N CYS A 166 -25.66 -5.85 -11.32
CA CYS A 166 -24.64 -6.74 -10.77
C CYS A 166 -23.46 -6.92 -11.73
N GLN A 167 -23.75 -7.19 -13.01
CA GLN A 167 -22.72 -7.40 -14.03
C GLN A 167 -21.86 -6.15 -14.24
N GLN A 168 -22.48 -4.97 -14.25
CA GLN A 168 -21.78 -3.71 -14.39
C GLN A 168 -20.86 -3.45 -13.19
N ASN A 169 -21.39 -3.52 -11.96
CA ASN A 169 -20.57 -3.33 -10.75
C ASN A 169 -19.43 -4.35 -10.66
N TYR A 170 -19.66 -5.59 -11.09
CA TYR A 170 -18.60 -6.60 -11.19
C TYR A 170 -17.54 -6.25 -12.24
N SER A 171 -17.96 -5.79 -13.43
CA SER A 171 -17.04 -5.33 -14.47
C SER A 171 -16.19 -4.14 -14.00
N ASP A 172 -16.81 -3.17 -13.34
CA ASP A 172 -16.13 -1.99 -12.79
C ASP A 172 -15.05 -2.39 -11.77
N LEU A 173 -15.30 -3.43 -10.96
CA LEU A 173 -14.29 -3.99 -10.06
C LEU A 173 -13.14 -4.64 -10.81
N LYS A 174 -13.41 -5.38 -11.90
CA LYS A 174 -12.36 -6.00 -12.72
C LYS A 174 -11.51 -5.00 -13.51
N GLU A 175 -12.08 -3.86 -13.88
CA GLU A 175 -11.31 -2.79 -14.50
C GLU A 175 -10.36 -2.12 -13.49
N ARG A 176 -10.78 -2.04 -12.23
CA ARG A 176 -9.98 -1.43 -11.16
C ARG A 176 -8.90 -2.36 -10.61
N TYR A 177 -9.22 -3.65 -10.44
CA TYR A 177 -8.36 -4.64 -9.82
C TYR A 177 -8.05 -5.76 -10.83
N THR A 178 -6.79 -6.14 -10.96
CA THR A 178 -6.37 -7.13 -11.97
C THR A 178 -6.62 -8.57 -11.52
N ASP A 179 -6.59 -8.79 -10.21
CA ASP A 179 -6.62 -10.10 -9.56
C ASP A 179 -7.17 -10.00 -8.13
N GLU A 180 -7.51 -11.14 -7.53
CA GLU A 180 -8.07 -11.20 -6.17
C GLU A 180 -7.15 -10.59 -5.12
N LEU A 181 -5.83 -10.73 -5.28
CA LEU A 181 -4.87 -10.18 -4.32
C LEU A 181 -4.89 -8.65 -4.36
N THR A 182 -4.92 -8.06 -5.55
CA THR A 182 -5.07 -6.60 -5.72
C THR A 182 -6.40 -6.10 -5.21
N LEU A 183 -7.50 -6.84 -5.42
CA LEU A 183 -8.80 -6.50 -4.83
C LEU A 183 -8.72 -6.53 -3.30
N ALA A 184 -8.17 -7.61 -2.72
CA ALA A 184 -8.19 -7.83 -1.28
C ALA A 184 -7.30 -6.84 -0.51
N LEU A 185 -6.10 -6.54 -1.02
CA LEU A 185 -5.16 -5.61 -0.39
C LEU A 185 -5.45 -4.14 -0.77
N GLY A 186 -5.98 -3.91 -1.98
CA GLY A 186 -6.28 -2.58 -2.51
C GLY A 186 -7.67 -2.06 -2.23
N ALA A 187 -8.54 -2.86 -1.62
CA ALA A 187 -9.92 -2.48 -1.38
C ALA A 187 -10.03 -1.32 -0.37
N THR A 188 -10.92 -0.41 -0.70
CA THR A 188 -11.37 0.71 0.15
C THR A 188 -12.78 0.45 0.67
N ASP A 189 -13.26 1.30 1.58
CA ASP A 189 -14.67 1.27 2.02
C ASP A 189 -15.65 1.35 0.84
N ASN A 190 -15.32 2.15 -0.18
CA ASN A 190 -16.11 2.22 -1.41
C ASN A 190 -16.15 0.87 -2.15
N THR A 191 -15.06 0.10 -2.10
CA THR A 191 -15.01 -1.25 -2.70
C THR A 191 -15.95 -2.21 -1.95
N LEU A 192 -15.99 -2.13 -0.62
CA LEU A 192 -16.95 -2.89 0.18
C LEU A 192 -18.41 -2.50 -0.11
N ILE A 193 -18.69 -1.22 -0.32
CA ILE A 193 -20.01 -0.75 -0.75
C ILE A 193 -20.40 -1.34 -2.10
N ILE A 194 -19.49 -1.33 -3.08
CA ILE A 194 -19.75 -1.93 -4.41
C ILE A 194 -20.03 -3.44 -4.27
N LEU A 195 -19.21 -4.17 -3.51
CA LEU A 195 -19.44 -5.60 -3.26
C LEU A 195 -20.78 -5.87 -2.56
N GLN A 196 -21.20 -5.00 -1.63
CA GLN A 196 -22.51 -5.11 -0.99
C GLN A 196 -23.65 -4.81 -1.96
N ASN A 197 -23.48 -3.82 -2.85
CA ASN A 197 -24.46 -3.50 -3.89
C ASN A 197 -24.64 -4.65 -4.88
N ILE A 198 -23.55 -5.36 -5.22
CA ILE A 198 -23.62 -6.59 -6.02
C ILE A 198 -24.48 -7.65 -5.32
N THR A 199 -24.24 -7.90 -4.02
CA THR A 199 -25.04 -8.85 -3.24
C THR A 199 -26.52 -8.48 -3.24
N THR A 200 -26.84 -7.24 -2.83
CA THR A 200 -28.23 -6.77 -2.71
C THR A 200 -28.96 -6.76 -4.05
N SER A 201 -28.27 -6.36 -5.12
CA SER A 201 -28.84 -6.34 -6.48
C SER A 201 -29.12 -7.75 -6.96
N TYR A 202 -28.22 -8.70 -6.71
CA TYR A 202 -28.42 -10.09 -7.10
C TYR A 202 -29.61 -10.70 -6.36
N ASP A 203 -29.69 -10.52 -5.04
CA ASP A 203 -30.81 -11.01 -4.24
C ASP A 203 -32.14 -10.40 -4.71
N SER A 204 -32.14 -9.12 -5.06
CA SER A 204 -33.30 -8.42 -5.64
C SER A 204 -33.68 -8.95 -7.02
N ALA A 205 -32.70 -9.29 -7.86
CA ALA A 205 -32.93 -9.91 -9.15
C ALA A 205 -33.59 -11.29 -8.98
N ILE A 206 -33.03 -12.15 -8.12
CA ILE A 206 -33.57 -13.48 -7.84
C ILE A 206 -34.97 -13.40 -7.21
N PHE A 207 -35.20 -12.45 -6.31
CA PHE A 207 -36.53 -12.21 -5.72
C PHE A 207 -37.57 -11.87 -6.81
N ASN A 208 -37.26 -10.92 -7.69
CA ASN A 208 -38.15 -10.52 -8.77
C ASN A 208 -38.35 -11.63 -9.81
N LEU A 209 -37.29 -12.41 -10.13
CA LEU A 209 -37.38 -13.56 -11.02
C LEU A 209 -38.29 -14.65 -10.47
N LYS A 210 -38.16 -15.01 -9.19
CA LYS A 210 -39.04 -15.99 -8.53
C LYS A 210 -40.48 -15.48 -8.51
N ALA A 211 -40.69 -14.21 -8.21
CA ALA A 211 -42.02 -13.59 -8.23
C ALA A 211 -42.62 -13.55 -9.64
N TYR A 212 -41.80 -13.37 -10.67
CA TYR A 212 -42.19 -13.46 -12.08
C TYR A 212 -42.61 -14.89 -12.45
N VAL A 213 -41.77 -15.90 -12.15
CA VAL A 213 -42.05 -17.32 -12.42
C VAL A 213 -43.36 -17.77 -11.77
N SER A 214 -43.57 -17.42 -10.51
CA SER A 214 -44.81 -17.74 -9.80
C SER A 214 -46.04 -17.09 -10.42
N ALA A 215 -45.93 -15.82 -10.85
CA ALA A 215 -47.04 -15.11 -11.48
C ALA A 215 -47.35 -15.65 -12.88
N ARG A 216 -46.33 -16.00 -13.66
CA ARG A 216 -46.51 -16.66 -14.96
C ARG A 216 -47.16 -18.04 -14.83
N LYS A 217 -46.75 -18.85 -13.84
CA LYS A 217 -47.36 -20.16 -13.60
C LYS A 217 -48.85 -20.07 -13.28
N ALA A 218 -49.28 -19.03 -12.57
CA ALA A 218 -50.70 -18.78 -12.32
C ALA A 218 -51.47 -18.44 -13.60
N PHE A 219 -50.81 -17.81 -14.58
CA PHE A 219 -51.41 -17.36 -15.84
C PHE A 219 -51.50 -18.48 -16.90
N GLU A 220 -50.45 -19.29 -17.07
CA GLU A 220 -50.32 -20.28 -18.15
C GLU A 220 -50.68 -21.72 -17.72
N ALA A 221 -51.51 -21.92 -16.67
CA ALA A 221 -51.66 -23.19 -15.95
C ALA A 221 -51.83 -24.47 -16.84
N GLU A 222 -52.43 -24.38 -18.02
CA GLU A 222 -52.62 -25.52 -18.94
C GLU A 222 -51.44 -25.78 -19.90
N ASN A 223 -50.61 -24.77 -20.21
CA ASN A 223 -49.50 -24.86 -21.18
C ASN A 223 -48.13 -24.47 -20.58
N TYR A 224 -48.06 -24.32 -19.26
CA TYR A 224 -46.88 -23.82 -18.57
C TYR A 224 -45.69 -24.77 -18.69
N VAL A 225 -44.55 -24.24 -19.13
CA VAL A 225 -43.26 -24.95 -19.12
C VAL A 225 -42.38 -24.34 -18.02
N ASP A 226 -41.90 -25.18 -17.11
CA ASP A 226 -41.05 -24.74 -15.99
C ASP A 226 -39.81 -23.99 -16.49
N ILE A 227 -39.60 -22.78 -15.96
CA ILE A 227 -38.37 -22.01 -16.13
C ILE A 227 -37.37 -22.50 -15.07
N VAL A 228 -36.20 -22.96 -15.52
CA VAL A 228 -35.14 -23.47 -14.63
C VAL A 228 -33.99 -22.46 -14.58
N PHE A 229 -33.66 -22.03 -13.36
CA PHE A 229 -32.48 -21.20 -13.11
C PHE A 229 -31.26 -22.09 -12.92
N VAL A 230 -30.22 -21.87 -13.71
CA VAL A 230 -28.91 -22.49 -13.50
C VAL A 230 -28.00 -21.47 -12.89
N SER A 231 -27.63 -21.70 -11.63
CA SER A 231 -26.69 -20.88 -10.89
C SER A 231 -25.27 -21.36 -11.18
N ASN A 232 -24.55 -20.62 -12.01
CA ASN A 232 -23.13 -20.83 -12.28
C ASN A 232 -22.31 -20.14 -11.18
N GLN A 233 -21.33 -20.84 -10.62
CA GLN A 233 -20.42 -20.22 -9.67
C GLN A 233 -19.36 -19.39 -10.42
N ILE A 234 -18.88 -18.34 -9.76
CA ILE A 234 -17.70 -17.59 -10.21
C ILE A 234 -16.54 -18.15 -9.37
N GLU A 235 -15.70 -18.98 -9.99
CA GLU A 235 -14.60 -19.66 -9.29
C GLU A 235 -13.35 -18.78 -9.24
N ASP A 236 -13.06 -18.07 -10.33
CA ASP A 236 -11.94 -17.15 -10.42
C ASP A 236 -12.43 -15.71 -10.68
N PHE A 237 -11.78 -14.73 -10.07
CA PHE A 237 -11.93 -13.31 -10.40
C PHE A 237 -11.64 -13.04 -11.88
N SER A 238 -10.75 -13.82 -12.50
CA SER A 238 -10.46 -13.74 -13.93
C SER A 238 -11.61 -14.24 -14.82
N ASP A 239 -12.57 -15.01 -14.29
CA ASP A 239 -13.73 -15.50 -15.02
C ASP A 239 -14.73 -14.38 -15.28
N THR A 240 -14.54 -13.66 -16.39
CA THR A 240 -15.59 -12.75 -16.87
C THR A 240 -16.78 -13.59 -17.31
N PRO A 241 -18.02 -13.31 -16.87
CA PRO A 241 -19.24 -13.88 -17.43
C PRO A 241 -19.26 -13.68 -18.95
N LYS A 242 -18.87 -14.69 -19.73
CA LYS A 242 -18.60 -14.52 -21.18
C LYS A 242 -19.87 -14.35 -22.02
N LYS A 243 -21.05 -14.61 -21.46
CA LYS A 243 -22.32 -14.59 -22.17
C LYS A 243 -23.39 -13.95 -21.30
N GLU A 244 -24.06 -12.94 -21.84
CA GLU A 244 -25.26 -12.36 -21.22
C GLU A 244 -26.33 -13.45 -21.09
N PRO A 245 -27.01 -13.55 -19.93
CA PRO A 245 -28.10 -14.48 -19.79
C PRO A 245 -29.22 -14.16 -20.77
N ASP A 246 -29.72 -15.20 -21.45
CA ASP A 246 -30.96 -15.09 -22.18
C ASP A 246 -32.14 -15.25 -21.19
N PHE A 247 -32.66 -14.13 -20.71
CA PHE A 247 -33.80 -14.09 -19.79
C PHE A 247 -35.11 -14.58 -20.41
N TYR A 248 -35.19 -14.69 -21.74
CA TYR A 248 -36.35 -15.22 -22.45
C TYR A 248 -36.25 -16.74 -22.68
N SER A 249 -35.11 -17.34 -22.35
CA SER A 249 -34.92 -18.78 -22.46
C SER A 249 -35.63 -19.53 -21.33
N ARG A 250 -35.99 -20.80 -21.60
CA ARG A 250 -36.54 -21.71 -20.57
C ARG A 250 -35.49 -22.08 -19.51
N LYS A 251 -34.21 -21.99 -19.84
CA LYS A 251 -33.08 -22.35 -18.98
C LYS A 251 -32.16 -21.15 -18.85
N ILE A 252 -32.45 -20.31 -17.85
CA ILE A 252 -31.72 -19.06 -17.63
C ILE A 252 -30.45 -19.38 -16.85
N GLY A 253 -29.29 -19.22 -17.51
CA GLY A 253 -27.99 -19.35 -16.87
C GLY A 253 -27.56 -18.05 -16.21
N LEU A 254 -27.61 -18.00 -14.88
CA LEU A 254 -27.23 -16.85 -14.07
C LEU A 254 -25.93 -17.16 -13.32
N TYR A 255 -25.03 -16.19 -13.20
CA TYR A 255 -23.87 -16.29 -12.33
C TYR A 255 -24.23 -15.87 -10.92
N ASN A 256 -23.74 -16.62 -9.94
CA ASN A 256 -24.05 -16.41 -8.52
C ASN A 256 -23.21 -15.29 -7.91
N PHE A 257 -23.53 -14.06 -8.29
CA PHE A 257 -22.80 -12.88 -7.85
C PHE A 257 -22.84 -12.68 -6.33
N ALA A 258 -23.94 -13.04 -5.64
CA ALA A 258 -24.06 -12.86 -4.20
C ALA A 258 -23.08 -13.74 -3.40
N THR A 259 -22.96 -15.02 -3.72
CA THR A 259 -21.99 -15.89 -3.01
C THR A 259 -20.56 -15.43 -3.25
N TRP A 260 -20.24 -15.08 -4.49
CA TRP A 260 -18.92 -14.53 -4.83
C TRP A 260 -18.64 -13.23 -4.07
N SER A 261 -19.54 -12.25 -4.10
CA SER A 261 -19.32 -10.94 -3.46
C SER A 261 -19.19 -11.05 -1.94
N ILE A 262 -19.98 -11.92 -1.29
CA ILE A 262 -19.86 -12.19 0.15
C ILE A 262 -18.49 -12.79 0.49
N ASN A 263 -18.00 -13.73 -0.31
CA ASN A 263 -16.67 -14.31 -0.13
C ASN A 263 -15.59 -13.22 -0.25
N GLN A 264 -15.65 -12.41 -1.31
CA GLN A 264 -14.69 -11.32 -1.52
C GLN A 264 -14.74 -10.28 -0.40
N GLN A 265 -15.92 -9.93 0.13
CA GLN A 265 -16.03 -9.05 1.31
C GLN A 265 -15.31 -9.62 2.53
N SER A 266 -15.42 -10.93 2.77
CA SER A 266 -14.73 -11.60 3.86
C SER A 266 -13.21 -11.53 3.70
N GLN A 267 -12.72 -11.80 2.48
CA GLN A 267 -11.30 -11.71 2.15
C GLN A 267 -10.76 -10.29 2.32
N VAL A 268 -11.46 -9.28 1.78
CA VAL A 268 -11.11 -7.86 1.94
C VAL A 268 -11.00 -7.48 3.42
N LYS A 269 -11.98 -7.85 4.24
CA LYS A 269 -11.97 -7.53 5.68
C LYS A 269 -10.79 -8.18 6.41
N SER A 270 -10.53 -9.46 6.12
CA SER A 270 -9.37 -10.16 6.67
C SER A 270 -8.05 -9.51 6.25
N LYS A 271 -7.93 -9.08 4.99
CA LYS A 271 -6.73 -8.40 4.50
C LYS A 271 -6.57 -6.97 5.04
N ALA A 272 -7.67 -6.26 5.29
CA ALA A 272 -7.62 -4.96 5.97
C ALA A 272 -7.09 -5.10 7.41
N GLU A 273 -7.51 -6.13 8.15
CA GLU A 273 -6.96 -6.43 9.48
C GLU A 273 -5.47 -6.77 9.42
N PHE A 274 -5.06 -7.57 8.42
CA PHE A 274 -3.65 -7.87 8.17
C PHE A 274 -2.82 -6.59 7.90
N LEU A 275 -3.31 -5.67 7.06
CA LEU A 275 -2.66 -4.39 6.81
C LEU A 275 -2.56 -3.53 8.09
N SER A 276 -3.59 -3.54 8.94
CA SER A 276 -3.53 -2.88 10.25
C SER A 276 -2.44 -3.48 11.15
N ASN A 277 -2.28 -4.80 11.14
CA ASN A 277 -1.20 -5.47 11.88
C ASN A 277 0.18 -5.10 11.34
N LEU A 278 0.34 -4.91 10.03
CA LEU A 278 1.58 -4.39 9.44
C LEU A 278 1.89 -2.96 9.88
N MET A 279 0.87 -2.09 9.99
CA MET A 279 1.06 -0.73 10.50
C MET A 279 1.52 -0.73 11.96
N LYS A 280 0.91 -1.55 12.82
CA LYS A 280 1.33 -1.70 14.22
C LYS A 280 2.74 -2.29 14.34
N PHE A 281 3.08 -3.20 13.44
CA PHE A 281 4.44 -3.75 13.36
C PHE A 281 5.44 -2.64 12.99
N ASP A 282 5.12 -1.80 12.01
CA ASP A 282 5.94 -0.63 11.65
C ASP A 282 6.13 0.35 12.81
N GLU A 283 5.05 0.68 13.53
CA GLU A 283 5.10 1.52 14.73
C GLU A 283 6.00 0.93 15.82
N SER A 284 5.97 -0.39 15.98
CA SER A 284 6.83 -1.09 16.94
C SER A 284 8.30 -0.99 16.55
N LEU A 285 8.62 -1.04 15.25
CA LEU A 285 9.98 -0.84 14.75
C LEU A 285 10.46 0.60 14.97
N ASP A 286 9.59 1.59 14.73
CA ASP A 286 9.91 3.00 14.96
C ASP A 286 10.18 3.28 16.44
N LYS A 287 9.31 2.80 17.32
CA LYS A 287 9.51 2.90 18.77
C LYS A 287 10.81 2.25 19.23
N MET A 288 11.12 1.06 18.71
CA MET A 288 12.39 0.40 19.00
C MET A 288 13.59 1.23 18.52
N SER A 289 13.48 1.88 17.35
CA SER A 289 14.54 2.79 16.89
C SER A 289 14.72 3.99 17.83
N GLU A 290 13.63 4.50 18.41
CA GLU A 290 13.69 5.61 19.38
C GLU A 290 14.33 5.14 20.70
N ASP A 291 13.93 3.97 21.20
CA ASP A 291 14.45 3.39 22.45
C ASP A 291 15.96 3.11 22.36
N ILE A 292 16.46 2.61 21.22
CA ILE A 292 17.92 2.42 20.99
C ILE A 292 18.69 3.74 21.14
N VAL A 293 18.16 4.82 20.57
CA VAL A 293 18.82 6.13 20.59
C VAL A 293 18.73 6.76 21.98
N LYS A 294 17.56 6.69 22.61
CA LYS A 294 17.29 7.36 23.88
C LYS A 294 17.95 6.66 25.06
N ASP A 295 17.82 5.35 25.13
CA ASP A 295 18.28 4.58 26.29
C ASP A 295 19.70 4.01 26.07
N SER A 296 20.25 4.15 24.85
CA SER A 296 21.59 3.66 24.48
C SER A 296 21.80 2.17 24.78
N VAL A 297 20.76 1.35 24.56
CA VAL A 297 20.74 -0.08 24.91
C VAL A 297 20.95 -0.94 23.66
N ASP A 298 21.70 -2.03 23.81
CA ASP A 298 21.75 -3.11 22.82
C ASP A 298 20.45 -3.96 22.88
N LEU A 299 19.65 -3.89 21.82
CA LEU A 299 18.37 -4.60 21.68
C LEU A 299 18.44 -5.81 20.75
N SER A 300 19.64 -6.34 20.46
CA SER A 300 19.85 -7.45 19.52
C SER A 300 18.90 -8.65 19.72
N SER A 301 18.59 -9.02 20.97
CA SER A 301 17.67 -10.12 21.28
C SER A 301 16.21 -9.82 20.91
N GLN A 302 15.76 -8.58 21.10
CA GLN A 302 14.40 -8.15 20.75
C GLN A 302 14.27 -8.03 19.23
N ILE A 303 15.31 -7.53 18.55
CA ILE A 303 15.34 -7.41 17.08
C ILE A 303 15.28 -8.80 16.43
N PHE A 304 15.97 -9.81 16.98
CA PHE A 304 15.86 -11.19 16.51
C PHE A 304 14.42 -11.71 16.57
N GLY A 305 13.67 -11.37 17.62
CA GLY A 305 12.25 -11.68 17.75
C GLY A 305 11.42 -11.12 16.59
N MET A 306 11.70 -9.88 16.15
CA MET A 306 11.00 -9.23 15.04
C MET A 306 11.18 -9.94 13.70
N ILE A 307 12.38 -10.47 13.42
CA ILE A 307 12.65 -11.24 12.19
C ILE A 307 11.75 -12.48 12.13
N THR A 308 11.47 -13.09 13.28
CA THR A 308 10.64 -14.30 13.38
C THR A 308 9.14 -14.01 13.58
N SER A 309 8.75 -12.74 13.52
CA SER A 309 7.39 -12.27 13.78
C SER A 309 6.35 -13.01 12.93
N PRO A 310 5.20 -13.40 13.51
CA PRO A 310 4.09 -13.96 12.77
C PRO A 310 3.62 -13.07 11.61
N VAL A 311 3.69 -11.74 11.77
CA VAL A 311 3.25 -10.76 10.77
C VAL A 311 4.08 -10.86 9.48
N LEU A 312 5.40 -11.05 9.59
CA LEU A 312 6.26 -11.22 8.41
C LEU A 312 6.05 -12.59 7.75
N LYS A 313 5.79 -13.64 8.54
CA LYS A 313 5.44 -14.96 7.98
C LYS A 313 4.13 -14.88 7.21
N GLU A 314 3.13 -14.18 7.75
CA GLU A 314 1.86 -13.95 7.08
C GLU A 314 2.06 -13.11 5.81
N LEU A 315 2.83 -12.01 5.86
CA LEU A 315 3.15 -11.22 4.67
C LEU A 315 3.74 -12.07 3.54
N LYS A 316 4.68 -12.96 3.87
CA LYS A 316 5.28 -13.88 2.89
C LYS A 316 4.30 -14.89 2.30
N LEU A 317 3.29 -15.30 3.07
CA LEU A 317 2.23 -16.21 2.61
C LEU A 317 1.22 -15.49 1.72
N VAL A 318 0.95 -14.21 2.01
CA VAL A 318 -0.02 -13.40 1.27
C VAL A 318 0.57 -12.85 -0.03
N ASP A 319 1.79 -12.32 0.04
CA ASP A 319 2.53 -11.80 -1.12
C ASP A 319 4.02 -12.11 -0.94
N TYR A 320 4.47 -13.20 -1.58
CA TYR A 320 5.83 -13.72 -1.46
C TYR A 320 6.89 -12.72 -1.94
N ASP A 321 6.57 -11.93 -2.96
CA ASP A 321 7.46 -10.94 -3.59
C ASP A 321 7.00 -9.50 -3.28
N SER A 322 6.65 -9.27 -2.01
CA SER A 322 6.14 -7.99 -1.56
C SER A 322 7.26 -6.96 -1.35
N TRP A 323 7.09 -5.76 -1.91
CA TRP A 323 7.93 -4.62 -1.56
C TRP A 323 7.94 -4.32 -0.06
N LEU A 324 6.82 -4.54 0.65
CA LEU A 324 6.74 -4.37 2.10
C LEU A 324 7.67 -5.33 2.84
N MET A 325 7.93 -6.52 2.29
CA MET A 325 8.88 -7.45 2.90
C MET A 325 10.29 -6.86 2.89
N SER A 326 10.72 -6.33 1.74
CA SER A 326 12.02 -5.65 1.60
C SER A 326 12.09 -4.42 2.50
N PHE A 327 11.01 -3.63 2.58
CA PHE A 327 10.89 -2.48 3.48
C PHE A 327 11.09 -2.85 4.95
N PHE A 328 10.40 -3.88 5.45
CA PHE A 328 10.54 -4.30 6.84
C PHE A 328 11.89 -4.95 7.14
N GLN A 329 12.41 -5.76 6.23
CA GLN A 329 13.75 -6.34 6.38
C GLN A 329 14.81 -5.25 6.44
N TYR A 330 14.69 -4.22 5.60
CA TYR A 330 15.58 -3.06 5.63
C TYR A 330 15.52 -2.31 6.97
N LYS A 331 14.31 -1.98 7.46
CA LYS A 331 14.15 -1.34 8.79
C LYS A 331 14.76 -2.17 9.91
N ILE A 332 14.53 -3.49 9.91
CA ILE A 332 15.12 -4.40 10.91
C ILE A 332 16.65 -4.43 10.80
N GLY A 333 17.20 -4.44 9.58
CA GLY A 333 18.63 -4.32 9.34
C GLY A 333 19.22 -3.03 9.91
N GLN A 334 18.53 -1.90 9.73
CA GLN A 334 18.95 -0.63 10.33
C GLN A 334 18.94 -0.67 11.86
N LEU A 335 17.92 -1.27 12.47
CA LEU A 335 17.88 -1.44 13.92
C LEU A 335 19.07 -2.26 14.42
N ASN A 336 19.43 -3.34 13.74
CA ASN A 336 20.62 -4.14 14.08
C ASN A 336 21.92 -3.33 13.96
N LEU A 337 22.05 -2.51 12.91
CA LEU A 337 23.21 -1.63 12.74
C LEU A 337 23.30 -0.58 13.86
N LYS A 338 22.19 0.09 14.17
CA LYS A 338 22.13 1.06 15.27
C LYS A 338 22.42 0.42 16.63
N SER A 339 21.87 -0.77 16.89
CA SER A 339 22.14 -1.54 18.10
C SER A 339 23.62 -1.90 18.23
N ALA A 340 24.26 -2.28 17.11
CA ALA A 340 25.70 -2.53 17.09
C ALA A 340 26.50 -1.25 17.38
N TRP A 341 26.12 -0.10 16.82
CA TRP A 341 26.74 1.18 17.18
C TRP A 341 26.59 1.54 18.66
N MET A 342 25.42 1.33 19.27
CA MET A 342 25.25 1.57 20.71
C MET A 342 26.06 0.60 21.56
N GLY A 343 26.15 -0.66 21.14
CA GLY A 343 27.03 -1.64 21.76
C GLY A 343 28.50 -1.25 21.67
N TRP A 344 28.93 -0.59 20.59
CA TRP A 344 30.27 -0.02 20.49
C TRP A 344 30.52 1.06 21.55
N TYR A 345 29.62 2.04 21.64
CA TYR A 345 29.74 3.15 22.59
C TYR A 345 29.75 2.67 24.04
N THR A 346 28.95 1.67 24.37
CA THR A 346 28.81 1.18 25.75
C THR A 346 29.89 0.18 26.16
N ALA A 347 30.37 -0.68 25.25
CA ALA A 347 31.27 -1.78 25.62
C ALA A 347 32.75 -1.49 25.38
N VAL A 348 33.08 -0.80 24.29
CA VAL A 348 34.48 -0.73 23.80
C VAL A 348 34.99 0.66 23.49
N ALA A 349 34.14 1.67 23.29
CA ALA A 349 34.57 3.01 22.89
C ALA A 349 35.57 3.64 23.87
N ASP A 350 35.37 3.46 25.17
CA ASP A 350 36.26 4.00 26.22
C ASP A 350 37.45 3.09 26.55
N THR A 351 37.51 1.88 25.97
CA THR A 351 38.62 0.96 26.22
C THR A 351 39.90 1.42 25.52
N LEU A 352 41.06 1.10 26.09
CA LEU A 352 42.36 1.36 25.46
C LEU A 352 42.78 0.25 24.49
N ASP A 353 42.09 -0.90 24.51
CA ASP A 353 42.38 -2.06 23.68
C ASP A 353 41.97 -1.81 22.22
N VAL A 354 42.95 -1.48 21.38
CA VAL A 354 42.73 -1.23 19.95
C VAL A 354 42.33 -2.52 19.21
N GLY A 355 42.76 -3.69 19.67
CA GLY A 355 42.41 -4.98 19.08
C GLY A 355 40.93 -5.29 19.29
N ALA A 356 40.43 -5.17 20.52
CA ALA A 356 39.01 -5.32 20.84
C ALA A 356 38.14 -4.32 20.06
N LYS A 357 38.64 -3.09 19.90
CA LYS A 357 38.01 -2.06 19.06
C LYS A 357 37.94 -2.48 17.58
N LEU A 358 39.04 -2.93 17.00
CA LEU A 358 39.04 -3.39 15.60
C LEU A 358 38.10 -4.59 15.38
N GLU A 359 38.01 -5.51 16.34
CA GLU A 359 37.08 -6.64 16.27
C GLU A 359 35.61 -6.17 16.26
N TYR A 360 35.27 -5.20 17.10
CA TYR A 360 33.92 -4.68 17.16
C TYR A 360 33.56 -3.85 15.91
N VAL A 361 34.50 -3.08 15.35
CA VAL A 361 34.29 -2.39 14.07
C VAL A 361 34.04 -3.36 12.93
N LYS A 362 34.72 -4.52 12.90
CA LYS A 362 34.40 -5.60 11.93
C LYS A 362 32.96 -6.11 12.08
N LYS A 363 32.47 -6.25 13.33
CA LYS A 363 31.06 -6.62 13.58
C LYS A 363 30.10 -5.56 13.03
N ILE A 364 30.35 -4.28 13.28
CA ILE A 364 29.54 -3.18 12.72
C ILE A 364 29.58 -3.20 11.19
N ARG A 365 30.76 -3.39 10.59
CA ARG A 365 30.93 -3.47 9.14
C ARG A 365 30.11 -4.60 8.51
N SER A 366 30.09 -5.78 9.14
CA SER A 366 29.25 -6.89 8.66
C SER A 366 27.75 -6.55 8.71
N GLN A 367 27.27 -5.86 9.74
CA GLN A 367 25.88 -5.40 9.81
C GLN A 367 25.59 -4.34 8.74
N TYR A 368 26.51 -3.39 8.55
CA TYR A 368 26.42 -2.35 7.53
C TYR A 368 26.32 -2.94 6.12
N GLU A 369 27.18 -3.90 5.77
CA GLU A 369 27.12 -4.60 4.47
C GLU A 369 25.78 -5.30 4.25
N GLY A 370 25.20 -5.86 5.32
CA GLY A 370 23.85 -6.40 5.31
C GLY A 370 22.79 -5.34 4.98
N VAL A 371 22.87 -4.17 5.61
CA VAL A 371 21.98 -3.03 5.34
C VAL A 371 22.13 -2.52 3.91
N VAL A 372 23.34 -2.41 3.37
CA VAL A 372 23.59 -2.02 1.97
C VAL A 372 22.93 -3.00 0.99
N LYS A 373 23.03 -4.31 1.27
CA LYS A 373 22.37 -5.33 0.44
C LYS A 373 20.85 -5.18 0.47
N LEU A 374 20.28 -4.92 1.64
CA LEU A 374 18.84 -4.73 1.83
C LEU A 374 18.35 -3.42 1.20
N GLU A 375 19.13 -2.33 1.28
CA GLU A 375 18.85 -1.04 0.63
C GLU A 375 18.72 -1.23 -0.88
N LYS A 376 19.71 -1.90 -1.50
CA LYS A 376 19.66 -2.22 -2.93
C LYS A 376 18.44 -3.07 -3.29
N GLY A 377 17.98 -3.92 -2.36
CA GLY A 377 16.77 -4.73 -2.50
C GLY A 377 15.46 -3.93 -2.40
N LEU A 378 15.45 -2.71 -1.86
CA LEU A 378 14.28 -1.82 -1.91
C LEU A 378 13.99 -1.36 -3.34
N GLY A 379 15.03 -1.25 -4.17
CA GLY A 379 14.93 -0.85 -5.58
C GLY A 379 14.25 0.51 -5.79
N GLU A 380 13.83 0.75 -7.03
CA GLU A 380 12.83 1.79 -7.31
C GLU A 380 11.44 1.21 -7.06
N PRO A 381 10.54 1.95 -6.40
CA PRO A 381 9.20 1.46 -6.08
C PRO A 381 8.39 1.26 -7.36
N ASP A 382 7.77 0.09 -7.54
CA ASP A 382 6.72 -0.09 -8.54
C ASP A 382 5.48 0.68 -8.08
N GLU A 383 5.35 1.91 -8.59
CA GLU A 383 4.26 2.82 -8.23
C GLU A 383 2.89 2.21 -8.51
N ALA A 384 2.74 1.50 -9.63
CA ALA A 384 1.46 0.91 -10.01
C ALA A 384 1.07 -0.19 -9.02
N LEU A 385 2.02 -1.04 -8.62
CA LEU A 385 1.77 -2.10 -7.65
C LEU A 385 1.48 -1.54 -6.26
N LEU A 386 2.25 -0.55 -5.80
CA LEU A 386 2.05 0.06 -4.48
C LEU A 386 0.70 0.78 -4.38
N THR A 387 0.34 1.57 -5.40
CA THR A 387 -0.97 2.23 -5.46
C THR A 387 -2.11 1.21 -5.50
N LYS A 388 -1.93 0.08 -6.18
CA LYS A 388 -2.98 -0.95 -6.27
C LYS A 388 -3.10 -1.82 -5.03
N ARG A 389 -1.99 -2.23 -4.40
CA ARG A 389 -2.02 -3.24 -3.31
C ARG A 389 -1.83 -2.64 -1.94
N TYR A 390 -1.06 -1.56 -1.81
CA TYR A 390 -0.56 -1.12 -0.50
C TYR A 390 -0.83 0.34 -0.21
N HIS A 391 -1.71 1.01 -0.99
CA HIS A 391 -2.03 2.43 -0.80
C HIS A 391 -2.43 2.74 0.64
N THR A 392 -3.25 1.90 1.28
CA THR A 392 -3.66 2.07 2.68
C THR A 392 -2.46 2.13 3.63
N PHE A 393 -1.45 1.27 3.42
CA PHE A 393 -0.22 1.27 4.21
C PHE A 393 0.65 2.49 3.87
N THR A 394 0.92 2.74 2.58
CA THR A 394 1.82 3.80 2.14
C THR A 394 1.28 5.18 2.48
N ASP A 395 -0.03 5.40 2.36
CA ASP A 395 -0.68 6.67 2.69
C ASP A 395 -0.60 6.95 4.19
N ALA A 396 -0.91 5.93 5.02
CA ALA A 396 -0.91 6.08 6.47
C ALA A 396 0.49 6.23 7.08
N ARG A 397 1.48 5.48 6.57
CA ARG A 397 2.82 5.40 7.19
C ARG A 397 3.87 6.26 6.52
N LEU A 398 3.75 6.50 5.22
CA LEU A 398 4.77 7.18 4.42
C LEU A 398 4.27 8.48 3.78
N GLY A 399 2.96 8.75 3.75
CA GLY A 399 2.39 9.90 3.05
C GLY A 399 2.20 9.65 1.55
N GLY A 400 1.98 8.39 1.16
CA GLY A 400 1.72 7.97 -0.21
C GLY A 400 2.99 7.70 -1.01
N ILE A 401 2.86 7.60 -2.34
CA ILE A 401 3.95 7.20 -3.25
C ILE A 401 5.13 8.19 -3.22
N GLU A 402 4.85 9.49 -3.19
CA GLU A 402 5.92 10.50 -3.05
C GLU A 402 6.65 10.36 -1.71
N GLY A 403 5.91 10.02 -0.66
CA GLY A 403 6.45 9.63 0.63
C GLY A 403 7.42 8.45 0.57
N VAL A 404 7.05 7.40 -0.16
CA VAL A 404 7.90 6.23 -0.40
C VAL A 404 9.19 6.62 -1.12
N LYS A 405 9.12 7.40 -2.21
CA LYS A 405 10.30 7.87 -2.96
C LYS A 405 11.23 8.72 -2.10
N ASN A 406 10.66 9.65 -1.33
CA ASN A 406 11.41 10.48 -0.40
C ASN A 406 12.08 9.66 0.69
N TYR A 407 11.37 8.65 1.22
CA TYR A 407 11.93 7.71 2.17
C TYR A 407 13.14 6.99 1.58
N ILE A 408 13.00 6.33 0.43
CA ILE A 408 14.11 5.59 -0.23
C ILE A 408 15.31 6.52 -0.48
N THR A 409 15.08 7.73 -0.99
CA THR A 409 16.14 8.71 -1.25
C THR A 409 16.87 9.11 0.03
N LYS A 410 16.12 9.37 1.12
CA LYS A 410 16.70 9.67 2.43
C LYS A 410 17.54 8.50 2.95
N GLN A 411 17.06 7.27 2.78
CA GLN A 411 17.77 6.07 3.22
C GLN A 411 19.08 5.83 2.45
N LYS A 412 19.09 6.10 1.13
CA LYS A 412 20.32 6.10 0.32
C LYS A 412 21.37 7.07 0.89
N GLY A 413 20.96 8.28 1.28
CA GLY A 413 21.85 9.26 1.91
C GLY A 413 22.43 8.76 3.24
N ILE A 414 21.59 8.21 4.12
CA ILE A 414 22.01 7.68 5.42
C ILE A 414 23.05 6.55 5.26
N VAL A 415 22.85 5.64 4.29
CA VAL A 415 23.81 4.55 4.04
C VAL A 415 25.20 5.07 3.63
N VAL A 416 25.27 6.16 2.87
CA VAL A 416 26.54 6.80 2.48
C VAL A 416 27.20 7.49 3.68
N GLU A 417 26.41 8.17 4.52
CA GLU A 417 26.91 8.81 5.75
C GLU A 417 27.51 7.78 6.72
N GLU A 418 26.83 6.66 6.93
CA GLU A 418 27.29 5.54 7.75
C GLU A 418 28.57 4.90 7.20
N GLU A 419 28.69 4.78 5.87
CA GLU A 419 29.91 4.27 5.22
C GLU A 419 31.13 5.15 5.54
N ASN A 420 30.95 6.46 5.39
CA ASN A 420 32.00 7.45 5.65
C ASN A 420 32.41 7.45 7.12
N ALA A 421 31.45 7.37 8.03
CA ALA A 421 31.71 7.28 9.47
C ALA A 421 32.50 6.01 9.81
N LEU A 422 32.09 4.87 9.27
CA LEU A 422 32.75 3.58 9.50
C LEU A 422 34.17 3.53 8.94
N ASN A 423 34.38 4.02 7.71
CA ASN A 423 35.70 4.08 7.09
C ASN A 423 36.64 5.04 7.83
N SER A 424 36.12 6.16 8.34
CA SER A 424 36.89 7.10 9.16
C SER A 424 37.30 6.47 10.49
N LEU A 425 36.39 5.74 11.15
CA LEU A 425 36.69 5.05 12.40
C LEU A 425 37.72 3.92 12.20
N ASP A 426 37.53 3.09 11.17
CA ASP A 426 38.39 1.95 10.85
C ASP A 426 39.82 2.41 10.52
N SER A 427 39.96 3.44 9.68
CA SER A 427 41.28 4.01 9.34
C SER A 427 42.02 4.57 10.57
N LEU A 428 41.31 5.29 11.45
CA LEU A 428 41.87 5.80 12.70
C LEU A 428 42.33 4.68 13.63
N LEU A 429 41.56 3.60 13.76
CA LEU A 429 41.93 2.47 14.61
C LEU A 429 43.08 1.65 14.03
N LEU A 430 43.12 1.43 12.72
CA LEU A 430 44.25 0.77 12.05
C LEU A 430 45.53 1.57 12.18
N GLU A 431 45.47 2.90 12.11
CA GLU A 431 46.62 3.75 12.38
C GLU A 431 47.10 3.57 13.82
N ARG A 432 46.19 3.63 14.80
CA ARG A 432 46.52 3.42 16.22
C ARG A 432 47.08 2.02 16.50
N ASP A 433 46.60 0.99 15.80
CA ASP A 433 47.07 -0.38 15.95
C ASP A 433 48.51 -0.54 15.44
N LYS A 434 48.89 0.13 14.34
CA LYS A 434 50.30 0.18 13.89
C LYS A 434 51.22 0.76 14.96
N TRP A 435 50.76 1.77 15.69
CA TRP A 435 51.50 2.35 16.82
C TRP A 435 51.46 1.47 18.08
N ALA A 436 50.54 0.51 18.19
CA ALA A 436 50.41 -0.41 19.32
C ALA A 436 51.17 -1.74 19.10
N GLN A 437 51.30 -2.19 17.85
CA GLN A 437 52.09 -3.37 17.46
C GLN A 437 53.59 -3.04 17.50
N TRP A 438 54.18 -3.10 18.69
CA TRP A 438 55.59 -2.81 18.91
C TRP A 438 56.50 -4.00 18.62
N LYS A 439 57.49 -3.78 17.74
CA LYS A 439 58.69 -4.61 17.61
C LYS A 439 59.81 -4.02 18.48
N GLN A 440 60.19 -4.75 19.52
CA GLN A 440 61.42 -4.75 20.33
C GLN A 440 62.17 -3.45 20.77
N ASP A 441 62.06 -2.31 20.09
CA ASP A 441 62.92 -1.13 20.32
C ASP A 441 62.18 0.14 20.77
N SER A 442 61.06 0.00 21.49
CA SER A 442 60.36 1.17 22.02
C SER A 442 59.91 0.97 23.48
N ILE A 443 59.81 2.09 24.22
CA ILE A 443 59.74 2.21 25.69
C ILE A 443 58.31 2.06 26.25
N SER A 444 58.05 0.99 27.01
CA SER A 444 56.75 0.76 27.64
C SER A 444 56.43 1.83 28.69
N VAL A 445 55.28 2.50 28.56
CA VAL A 445 54.73 3.41 29.58
C VAL A 445 53.56 2.74 30.30
N THR A 446 53.70 1.45 30.64
CA THR A 446 52.73 0.73 31.49
C THR A 446 53.36 0.46 32.85
N PRO A 447 52.65 0.69 33.98
CA PRO A 447 53.15 0.41 35.31
C PRO A 447 53.08 -1.10 35.59
N GLY A 448 54.06 -1.83 35.08
CA GLY A 448 54.21 -3.27 35.32
C GLY A 448 55.69 -3.61 35.24
N LYS A 449 56.28 -3.95 36.40
CA LYS A 449 57.67 -4.39 36.64
C LYS A 449 58.53 -4.51 35.37
N ILE A 450 59.17 -3.40 35.01
CA ILE A 450 60.29 -3.38 34.09
C ILE A 450 61.54 -3.51 34.97
N ASP A 451 62.33 -4.56 34.74
CA ASP A 451 63.63 -4.70 35.39
C ASP A 451 64.51 -3.49 35.03
N ALA A 452 65.14 -2.93 36.06
CA ALA A 452 65.71 -1.59 36.10
C ALA A 452 66.67 -1.26 34.93
N TYR A 453 66.15 -0.50 33.96
CA TYR A 453 66.93 0.53 33.28
C TYR A 453 66.36 1.88 33.70
N ASN A 454 67.23 2.76 34.19
CA ASN A 454 66.87 4.01 34.84
C ASN A 454 66.18 4.96 33.84
N TYR A 455 64.87 5.07 33.94
CA TYR A 455 64.09 6.14 33.30
C TYR A 455 63.66 7.14 34.37
N THR A 456 63.96 8.42 34.16
CA THR A 456 63.48 9.52 35.02
C THR A 456 62.53 10.38 34.19
N ILE A 457 61.29 10.52 34.65
CA ILE A 457 60.27 11.41 34.06
C ILE A 457 60.18 12.64 34.96
N TYR A 458 60.34 13.84 34.40
CA TYR A 458 60.21 15.09 35.13
C TYR A 458 58.85 15.75 34.82
N SER A 459 58.17 16.24 35.87
CA SER A 459 57.10 17.23 35.74
C SER A 459 57.28 18.29 36.82
N ASP A 460 57.47 19.55 36.42
CA ASP A 460 57.66 20.65 37.37
C ASP A 460 56.32 21.07 37.99
N SER A 461 56.31 21.28 39.31
CA SER A 461 55.15 21.77 40.04
C SER A 461 55.11 23.30 39.95
N LEU A 462 54.66 23.83 38.81
CA LEU A 462 54.28 25.23 38.67
C LEU A 462 52.82 25.31 38.22
N THR A 463 52.12 26.33 38.71
CA THR A 463 50.66 26.53 38.76
C THR A 463 49.93 26.65 37.40
N ASN A 464 50.44 26.05 36.33
CA ASN A 464 49.70 25.80 35.09
C ASN A 464 50.31 24.62 34.29
N PRO A 465 49.87 23.37 34.52
CA PRO A 465 50.49 22.19 33.92
C PRO A 465 49.93 21.97 32.52
N ARG A 466 50.59 22.54 31.51
CA ARG A 466 50.30 22.23 30.11
C ARG A 466 51.60 22.06 29.32
N GLU A 467 51.88 20.80 28.98
CA GLU A 467 52.37 20.35 27.66
C GLU A 467 53.83 19.89 27.44
N VAL A 468 54.63 19.54 28.45
CA VAL A 468 55.94 18.90 28.16
C VAL A 468 56.29 17.81 29.17
N ALA A 469 56.52 16.59 28.68
CA ALA A 469 57.26 15.55 29.40
C ALA A 469 58.66 15.42 28.79
N ILE A 470 59.68 15.27 29.65
CA ILE A 470 61.08 15.09 29.28
C ILE A 470 61.50 13.66 29.63
N GLY A 471 62.01 12.92 28.65
CA GLY A 471 62.66 11.62 28.86
C GLY A 471 64.09 11.66 28.36
N GLY A 472 65.05 11.17 29.14
CA GLY A 472 66.45 11.03 28.74
C GLY A 472 66.82 9.55 28.57
N ILE A 473 67.61 9.24 27.54
CA ILE A 473 68.28 7.95 27.40
C ILE A 473 69.79 8.18 27.52
N HIS A 474 70.44 7.34 28.31
CA HIS A 474 71.88 7.32 28.50
C HIS A 474 72.46 6.11 27.77
N GLN A 475 73.32 6.33 26.77
CA GLN A 475 74.01 5.26 26.05
C GLN A 475 75.50 5.64 25.90
N GLY A 476 76.34 5.13 26.79
CA GLY A 476 77.77 5.49 26.85
C GLY A 476 77.98 6.95 27.24
N ASP A 477 78.88 7.65 26.54
CA ASP A 477 79.15 9.08 26.77
C ASP A 477 78.12 10.01 26.08
N SER A 478 77.18 9.44 25.33
CA SER A 478 76.15 10.21 24.61
C SER A 478 74.85 10.32 25.41
N ARG A 479 74.30 11.53 25.45
CA ARG A 479 73.02 11.83 26.11
C ARG A 479 72.01 12.28 25.07
N GLN A 480 70.87 11.60 24.98
CA GLN A 480 69.77 11.99 24.12
C GLN A 480 68.53 12.31 24.96
N PHE A 481 67.91 13.45 24.69
CA PHE A 481 66.70 13.91 25.36
C PHE A 481 65.55 13.98 24.36
N PHE A 482 64.37 13.50 24.78
CA PHE A 482 63.16 13.49 23.98
C PHE A 482 62.10 14.36 24.65
N PHE A 483 61.39 15.17 23.85
CA PHE A 483 60.33 16.05 24.31
C PHE A 483 59.00 15.61 23.69
N GLY A 484 58.06 15.22 24.54
CA GLY A 484 56.71 14.82 24.12
C GLY A 484 55.64 15.75 24.67
N LYS A 485 54.72 16.20 23.81
CA LYS A 485 53.48 16.86 24.25
C LYS A 485 52.50 15.79 24.75
N VAL A 486 52.37 15.67 26.07
CA VAL A 486 51.45 14.72 26.70
C VAL A 486 50.13 15.44 27.00
N PRO A 487 48.98 14.97 26.47
CA PRO A 487 47.68 15.51 26.82
C PRO A 487 47.41 15.32 28.31
N SER A 488 46.74 16.28 28.94
CA SER A 488 46.40 16.24 30.37
C SER A 488 45.61 15.00 30.80
N SER A 489 44.93 14.31 29.88
CA SER A 489 44.24 13.03 30.13
C SER A 489 45.16 11.82 30.31
N ARG A 490 46.47 11.95 30.08
CA ARG A 490 47.45 10.86 30.22
C ARG A 490 48.38 11.00 31.42
N ILE A 491 48.21 12.04 32.24
CA ILE A 491 48.97 12.21 33.49
C ILE A 491 48.25 11.39 34.56
N LEU A 492 48.79 10.23 34.92
CA LEU A 492 48.36 9.51 36.12
C LEU A 492 48.90 10.25 37.36
N ASP A 493 48.08 10.40 38.40
CA ASP A 493 48.35 11.12 39.66
C ASP A 493 49.49 10.52 40.54
N THR A 494 50.50 9.89 39.95
CA THR A 494 51.63 9.30 40.69
C THR A 494 52.94 9.94 40.25
N LEU A 495 53.29 11.06 40.90
CA LEU A 495 54.61 11.66 40.86
C LEU A 495 55.62 10.71 41.53
N TYR A 496 56.45 10.03 40.75
CA TYR A 496 57.65 9.36 41.25
C TYR A 496 58.80 10.36 41.24
N PHE A 497 59.22 10.84 42.41
CA PHE A 497 60.52 11.48 42.56
C PHE A 497 61.57 10.38 42.66
N ALA A 498 62.37 10.20 41.61
CA ALA A 498 63.55 9.36 41.65
C ALA A 498 64.80 10.23 41.79
N ASP A 499 65.69 9.81 42.69
CA ASP A 499 66.99 10.40 43.03
C ASP A 499 67.82 10.76 41.77
N VAL A 500 68.00 12.08 41.57
CA VAL A 500 68.82 12.72 40.52
C VAL A 500 70.35 12.48 40.59
N PRO A 501 71.01 12.03 41.68
CA PRO A 501 72.48 12.02 41.77
C PRO A 501 73.26 11.10 40.80
N LYS A 502 72.62 10.24 40.00
CA LYS A 502 73.35 9.30 39.12
C LYS A 502 73.49 9.72 37.65
N LEU A 503 72.90 10.85 37.24
CA LEU A 503 72.97 11.35 35.85
C LEU A 503 74.13 12.34 35.60
N LEU A 504 74.75 12.84 36.66
CA LEU A 504 75.95 13.66 36.66
C LEU A 504 76.90 12.92 37.60
N ASN A 505 78.16 12.70 37.24
CA ASN A 505 79.13 11.98 38.10
C ASN A 505 79.52 12.81 39.34
N SER A 506 78.55 13.34 40.10
CA SER A 506 78.76 13.96 41.39
C SER A 506 77.61 13.59 42.32
N ASP A 507 77.93 12.93 43.43
CA ASP A 507 76.99 12.58 44.49
C ASP A 507 76.46 13.83 45.26
N GLN A 508 76.51 15.03 44.69
CA GLN A 508 76.37 16.30 45.41
C GLN A 508 75.48 17.36 44.72
N ALA A 509 74.65 17.00 43.74
CA ALA A 509 73.70 17.96 43.16
C ALA A 509 72.46 18.14 44.06
N GLU A 510 72.43 19.18 44.89
CA GLU A 510 71.33 19.41 45.85
C GLU A 510 70.04 20.01 45.24
N SER A 511 70.09 20.63 44.06
CA SER A 511 68.87 21.07 43.35
C SER A 511 69.15 21.36 41.87
N LEU A 512 68.22 20.99 41.00
CA LEU A 512 68.19 21.39 39.59
C LEU A 512 67.05 22.38 39.41
N HIS A 513 67.35 23.65 39.21
CA HIS A 513 66.34 24.64 38.81
C HIS A 513 66.45 24.86 37.30
N VAL A 514 65.37 24.58 36.57
CA VAL A 514 65.29 24.80 35.14
C VAL A 514 64.41 26.01 34.86
N GLU A 515 64.95 27.05 34.22
CA GLU A 515 64.14 28.19 33.75
C GLU A 515 64.05 28.17 32.22
N PRO A 516 62.85 27.94 31.64
CA PRO A 516 62.67 28.04 30.21
C PRO A 516 62.55 29.50 29.77
N LEU A 517 63.50 29.98 28.96
CA LEU A 517 63.38 31.25 28.25
C LEU A 517 62.81 30.98 26.85
N LYS A 518 61.59 31.47 26.59
CA LYS A 518 60.96 31.38 25.26
C LYS A 518 61.61 32.40 24.32
N LEU A 519 62.18 31.93 23.23
CA LEU A 519 62.82 32.75 22.20
C LEU A 519 61.79 33.25 21.18
N THR A 520 62.08 34.37 20.52
CA THR A 520 61.17 34.98 19.52
C THR A 520 60.86 34.06 18.33
N ASN A 521 61.74 33.13 17.98
CA ASN A 521 61.54 32.13 16.92
C ASN A 521 60.70 30.91 17.36
N GLY A 522 60.16 30.91 18.59
CA GLY A 522 59.35 29.82 19.12
C GLY A 522 60.14 28.68 19.78
N GLN A 523 61.48 28.78 19.83
CA GLN A 523 62.33 27.83 20.56
C GLN A 523 62.38 28.15 22.06
N TYR A 524 62.90 27.22 22.87
CA TYR A 524 63.10 27.40 24.31
C TYR A 524 64.57 27.19 24.65
N LEU A 525 65.12 28.10 25.44
CA LEU A 525 66.44 27.97 26.06
C LEU A 525 66.26 27.49 27.50
N LEU A 526 67.01 26.46 27.90
CA LEU A 526 66.98 25.94 29.27
C LEU A 526 68.29 26.30 29.97
N THR A 527 68.18 27.05 31.06
CA THR A 527 69.30 27.28 31.97
C THR A 527 69.14 26.36 33.17
N TYR A 528 70.24 25.83 33.69
CA TYR A 528 70.22 25.12 34.97
C TYR A 528 71.35 25.56 35.89
N THR A 529 71.05 25.60 37.18
CA THR A 529 72.02 25.91 38.23
C THR A 529 72.40 24.63 38.95
N LEU A 530 73.70 24.36 39.08
CA LEU A 530 74.24 23.32 39.95
C LEU A 530 74.77 23.98 41.23
N ALA A 531 74.21 23.58 42.37
CA ALA A 531 74.79 23.90 43.67
C ALA A 531 75.89 22.88 43.97
N GLU A 532 77.15 23.32 44.08
CA GLU A 532 78.26 22.52 44.60
C GLU A 532 78.69 23.08 45.97
N ASP A 533 79.27 22.25 46.83
CA ASP A 533 79.79 22.62 48.17
C ASP A 533 80.81 23.79 48.15
N SER A 534 81.41 24.08 46.98
CA SER A 534 82.42 25.14 46.79
C SER A 534 81.88 26.45 46.21
N GLY A 535 80.58 26.54 45.93
CA GLY A 535 79.91 27.68 45.31
C GLY A 535 78.93 27.27 44.21
N LYS A 536 77.98 28.16 43.87
CA LYS A 536 77.02 27.91 42.78
C LYS A 536 77.74 28.00 41.43
N LYS A 537 77.57 27.00 40.56
CA LYS A 537 77.93 27.05 39.15
C LYS A 537 76.63 27.09 38.32
N ASN A 538 76.53 28.05 37.40
CA ASN A 538 75.43 28.07 36.45
C ASN A 538 75.92 27.38 35.18
N ALA A 539 75.10 26.58 34.53
CA ALA A 539 75.39 26.05 33.20
C ALA A 539 74.24 26.39 32.26
N VAL A 540 74.56 26.73 31.01
CA VAL A 540 73.55 27.00 29.99
C VAL A 540 73.62 25.93 28.94
N LEU A 541 72.48 25.30 28.71
CA LEU A 541 72.29 24.35 27.64
C LEU A 541 71.58 25.07 26.48
N LEU A 542 72.31 25.32 25.39
CA LEU A 542 71.73 25.85 24.17
C LEU A 542 71.06 24.71 23.38
N LEU A 543 69.72 24.69 23.40
CA LEU A 543 68.92 23.77 22.60
C LEU A 543 68.52 24.45 21.28
N ALA A 544 68.97 23.89 20.17
CA ALA A 544 68.58 24.36 18.83
C ALA A 544 67.45 23.50 18.28
N GLY A 545 66.34 24.14 17.86
CA GLY A 545 65.31 23.57 17.00
C GLY A 545 64.22 22.76 17.71
N VAL A 546 62.95 23.17 17.53
CA VAL A 546 61.79 22.30 17.74
C VAL A 546 61.10 22.12 16.40
N GLU A 547 61.70 21.34 15.51
CA GLU A 547 60.92 20.66 14.47
C GLU A 547 60.73 19.22 14.94
N GLN A 548 59.47 18.81 15.09
CA GLN A 548 59.08 17.43 15.42
C GLN A 548 59.46 16.89 16.81
N GLY A 549 59.73 17.75 17.80
CA GLY A 549 59.85 17.34 19.20
C GLY A 549 61.19 16.72 19.62
N ILE A 550 62.24 16.89 18.81
CA ILE A 550 63.61 16.46 19.16
C ILE A 550 64.50 17.69 19.20
N ALA A 551 65.10 17.97 20.35
CA ALA A 551 66.10 19.02 20.51
C ALA A 551 67.48 18.40 20.71
N TRP A 552 68.50 18.94 20.02
CA TRP A 552 69.88 18.50 20.16
C TRP A 552 70.65 19.49 21.05
N VAL A 553 71.46 18.96 21.97
CA VAL A 553 72.41 19.76 22.76
C VAL A 553 73.56 20.13 21.85
N LYS A 554 73.72 21.41 21.55
CA LYS A 554 74.75 21.87 20.61
C LYS A 554 76.05 22.27 21.31
N GLU A 555 75.96 22.87 22.49
CA GLU A 555 77.10 23.28 23.32
C GLU A 555 76.66 23.36 24.79
N GLU A 556 77.49 22.85 25.70
CA GLU A 556 77.35 23.05 27.15
C GLU A 556 78.43 24.03 27.59
N LYS A 557 78.05 25.08 28.33
CA LYS A 557 79.00 26.06 28.82
C LYS A 557 78.78 26.38 30.28
N GLU A 558 79.86 26.24 31.04
CA GLU A 558 79.92 26.69 32.43
C GLU A 558 79.91 28.22 32.48
N LEU A 559 79.03 28.74 33.33
CA LEU A 559 78.88 30.16 33.63
C LEU A 559 79.13 30.41 35.12
N GLU A 560 79.61 31.62 35.41
CA GLU A 560 79.64 32.13 36.78
C GLU A 560 78.21 32.29 37.31
N SER A 561 78.03 32.14 38.62
CA SER A 561 76.70 32.19 39.26
C SER A 561 75.96 33.52 39.11
N SER A 562 76.65 34.59 38.73
CA SER A 562 76.08 35.91 38.44
C SER A 562 75.67 36.10 36.97
N ALA A 563 75.89 35.11 36.10
CA ALA A 563 75.62 35.27 34.68
C ALA A 563 74.11 35.39 34.41
N LYS A 564 73.71 36.45 33.70
CA LYS A 564 72.35 36.66 33.21
C LYS A 564 72.26 36.27 31.74
N VAL A 565 71.24 35.49 31.40
CA VAL A 565 70.97 35.07 30.01
C VAL A 565 69.69 35.74 29.55
N GLU A 566 69.74 36.46 28.44
CA GLU A 566 68.58 37.15 27.88
C GLU A 566 68.64 37.17 26.34
N GLU A 567 67.48 37.31 25.71
CA GLU A 567 67.39 37.54 24.27
C GLU A 567 67.43 39.04 23.98
N VAL A 568 68.40 39.48 23.16
CA VAL A 568 68.56 40.87 22.71
C VAL A 568 68.66 40.86 21.19
N ASP A 569 67.72 41.52 20.51
CA ASP A 569 67.66 41.64 19.05
C ASP A 569 67.74 40.31 18.27
N GLY A 570 67.03 39.28 18.76
CA GLY A 570 67.01 37.97 18.12
C GLY A 570 68.31 37.18 18.28
N LYS A 571 69.08 37.48 19.34
CA LYS A 571 70.33 36.79 19.70
C LYS A 571 70.35 36.51 21.19
N ILE A 572 71.06 35.45 21.58
CA ILE A 572 71.21 35.06 22.98
C ILE A 572 72.43 35.77 23.53
N SER A 573 72.22 36.67 24.49
CA SER A 573 73.26 37.41 25.19
C SER A 573 73.47 36.79 26.57
N ILE A 574 74.71 36.40 26.85
CA ILE A 574 75.14 35.96 28.17
C ILE A 574 76.01 37.06 28.79
N VAL A 575 75.47 37.76 29.77
CA VAL A 575 76.13 38.87 30.47
C VAL A 575 76.71 38.34 31.79
N GLN A 576 78.01 38.51 32.00
CA GLN A 576 78.68 38.23 33.27
C GLN A 576 79.21 39.53 33.88
N ASP A 577 79.11 39.69 35.19
CA ASP A 577 79.56 40.91 35.88
C ASP A 577 81.02 41.22 35.56
N GLY A 578 81.27 42.40 34.97
CA GLY A 578 82.62 42.86 34.62
C GLY A 578 83.24 42.26 33.35
N LYS A 579 82.49 41.50 32.55
CA LYS A 579 82.93 40.97 31.25
C LYS A 579 82.02 41.45 30.12
N ASP A 580 82.58 41.55 28.92
CA ASP A 580 81.78 41.82 27.72
C ASP A 580 80.78 40.67 27.47
N PRO A 581 79.54 40.97 27.06
CA PRO A 581 78.53 39.95 26.79
C PRO A 581 78.98 39.00 25.68
N ILE A 582 78.77 37.70 25.91
CA ILE A 582 78.98 36.68 24.89
C ILE A 582 77.68 36.52 24.13
N ILE A 583 77.71 36.77 22.81
CA ILE A 583 76.51 36.71 21.98
C ILE A 583 76.53 35.48 21.08
N TYR A 584 75.40 34.76 21.07
CA TYR A 584 75.14 33.64 20.17
C TYR A 584 73.96 33.97 19.26
N ASN A 585 74.01 33.49 18.02
CA ASN A 585 72.82 33.43 17.17
C ASN A 585 71.82 32.40 17.76
N LEU A 586 70.54 32.48 17.37
CA LEU A 586 69.50 31.55 17.84
C LEU A 586 69.77 30.08 17.45
N ASP A 587 70.64 29.84 16.47
CA ASP A 587 71.09 28.50 16.10
C ASP A 587 72.24 27.97 17.00
N GLY A 588 72.62 28.72 18.04
CA GLY A 588 73.69 28.39 18.98
C GLY A 588 75.11 28.70 18.48
N THR A 589 75.29 29.32 17.31
CA THR A 589 76.63 29.72 16.85
C THR A 589 77.11 30.98 17.57
N LYS A 590 78.29 30.91 18.17
CA LYS A 590 78.93 32.06 18.84
C LYS A 590 79.35 33.11 17.80
N MET A 591 79.07 34.38 18.05
CA MET A 591 79.57 35.50 17.23
C MET A 591 80.91 36.03 17.70
#